data_AF-A0A1Z1WPD3-F1
#
_entry.id   AF-A0A1Z1WPD3-F1
#
_cell.length_a   1.000
_cell.length_b   1.000
_cell.length_c   1.000
_cell.angle_alpha   90.00
_cell.angle_beta   90.00
_cell.angle_gamma   90.00
#
_symmetry.space_group_name_H-M   'P 1'
#
loop_
_entity.id
_entity.type
_entity.pdbx_description
1 polymer ?
#
loop_
_entity_poly.entity_id
_entity_poly.type
_entity_poly.pdbx_seq_one_letter_code
_entity_poly.pdbx_strand_id
1 'polypeptide(L)'
;MGTQLSYAGRPYDKALEAQRYFAVLAPQLRPYGYTGPATIREHLATARATGEPGIAFRYENGNVEALAEVLRRVTGTTTSDLLSEMIWSRIGAEEDAYYLLDSEGAEAACGGFSATARDLARLGEMIRRGGAIGDRQIVPEAVASTIASGVPDGYPRRVRFPAAPPEAPATLSYHDLWWIPNDPYGSFMASASTASASSSPPPSTW
;
A
#
# COMPACT_ATOMS: atom_id res chain seq x y z
N MET A 1 -7.50 -6.22 1.85
CA MET A 1 -6.53 -6.67 2.89
C MET A 1 -7.13 -7.76 3.79
N GLY A 2 -7.76 -8.78 3.19
CA GLY A 2 -8.45 -9.85 3.92
C GLY A 2 -7.81 -11.23 3.72
N THR A 3 -6.60 -11.30 3.17
CA THR A 3 -5.89 -12.54 2.87
C THR A 3 -4.99 -12.93 4.01
N GLN A 4 -4.80 -14.24 4.20
CA GLN A 4 -3.83 -14.80 5.13
C GLN A 4 -2.81 -15.58 4.33
N LEU A 5 -1.59 -15.05 4.30
CA LEU A 5 -0.50 -15.59 3.50
C LEU A 5 0.68 -16.03 4.37
N SER A 6 1.49 -16.91 3.81
CA SER A 6 2.86 -17.25 4.18
C SER A 6 3.77 -16.95 3.00
N TYR A 7 5.05 -16.69 3.24
CA TYR A 7 6.02 -16.44 2.16
C TYR A 7 7.18 -17.41 2.24
N ALA A 8 7.47 -18.07 1.12
CA ALA A 8 8.58 -19.01 1.00
C ALA A 8 8.59 -20.04 2.15
N GLY A 9 7.41 -20.59 2.47
CA GLY A 9 7.20 -21.61 3.49
C GLY A 9 7.28 -21.13 4.95
N ARG A 10 7.44 -19.83 5.20
CA ARG A 10 7.48 -19.27 6.56
C ARG A 10 6.15 -18.66 6.98
N PRO A 11 5.75 -18.79 8.26
CA PRO A 11 4.66 -17.98 8.82
C PRO A 11 4.92 -16.50 8.56
N TYR A 12 3.84 -15.74 8.31
CA TYR A 12 3.94 -14.30 8.10
C TYR A 12 4.46 -13.61 9.36
N ASP A 13 5.54 -12.84 9.21
CA ASP A 13 6.03 -11.89 10.20
C ASP A 13 6.22 -10.54 9.52
N LYS A 14 5.55 -9.50 10.04
CA LYS A 14 5.53 -8.19 9.39
C LYS A 14 6.92 -7.56 9.28
N ALA A 15 7.74 -7.65 10.33
CA ALA A 15 9.04 -7.01 10.36
C ALA A 15 10.00 -7.70 9.38
N LEU A 16 9.97 -9.04 9.38
CA LEU A 16 10.76 -9.84 8.45
C LEU A 16 10.32 -9.61 7.00
N GLU A 17 9.02 -9.64 6.71
CA GLU A 17 8.55 -9.47 5.33
C GLU A 17 8.79 -8.03 4.83
N ALA A 18 8.73 -7.01 5.70
CA ALA A 18 9.18 -5.66 5.36
C ALA A 18 10.67 -5.59 5.00
N GLN A 19 11.54 -6.25 5.77
CA GLN A 19 12.98 -6.34 5.47
C GLN A 19 13.25 -7.09 4.16
N ARG A 20 12.53 -8.19 3.90
CA ARG A 20 12.68 -8.97 2.67
C ARG A 20 12.21 -8.19 1.45
N TYR A 21 11.11 -7.46 1.58
CA TYR A 21 10.61 -6.58 0.54
C TYR A 21 11.58 -5.40 0.28
N PHE A 22 12.20 -4.85 1.33
CA PHE A 22 13.28 -3.87 1.15
C PHE A 22 14.48 -4.45 0.37
N ALA A 23 14.87 -5.69 0.64
CA ALA A 23 15.93 -6.37 -0.10
C ALA A 23 15.58 -6.59 -1.60
N VAL A 24 14.29 -6.65 -1.95
CA VAL A 24 13.83 -6.66 -3.35
C VAL A 24 14.08 -5.30 -3.99
N LEU A 25 13.70 -4.20 -3.32
CA LEU A 25 13.79 -2.84 -3.86
C LEU A 25 15.21 -2.24 -3.83
N ALA A 26 16.06 -2.71 -2.94
CA ALA A 26 17.43 -2.22 -2.77
C ALA A 26 18.45 -3.36 -2.94
N PRO A 27 18.66 -3.88 -4.16
CA PRO A 27 19.56 -5.01 -4.41
C PRO A 27 20.98 -4.79 -3.91
N GLN A 28 21.47 -3.55 -3.95
CA GLN A 28 22.77 -3.12 -3.45
C GLN A 28 22.93 -3.22 -1.92
N LEU A 29 21.82 -3.33 -1.18
CA LEU A 29 21.80 -3.47 0.28
C LEU A 29 21.48 -4.89 0.74
N ARG A 30 21.44 -5.87 -0.17
CA ARG A 30 21.21 -7.27 0.17
C ARG A 30 22.33 -7.79 1.09
N PRO A 31 21.99 -8.54 2.15
CA PRO A 31 23.00 -9.22 2.97
C PRO A 31 23.88 -10.18 2.15
N TYR A 32 25.11 -10.40 2.61
CA TYR A 32 25.98 -11.41 2.03
C TYR A 32 25.30 -12.79 2.05
N GLY A 33 25.35 -13.52 0.92
CA GLY A 33 24.70 -14.82 0.79
C GLY A 33 23.17 -14.76 0.66
N TYR A 34 22.58 -13.62 0.29
CA TYR A 34 21.15 -13.50 0.04
C TYR A 34 20.67 -14.49 -1.02
N THR A 35 19.72 -15.36 -0.63
CA THR A 35 19.08 -16.38 -1.49
C THR A 35 17.57 -16.17 -1.63
N GLY A 36 17.09 -14.97 -1.28
CA GLY A 36 15.69 -14.60 -1.39
C GLY A 36 15.29 -14.12 -2.79
N PRO A 37 14.01 -13.72 -2.96
CA PRO A 37 13.50 -13.13 -4.18
C PRO A 37 14.30 -11.90 -4.64
N ALA A 38 14.61 -11.82 -5.92
CA ALA A 38 15.28 -10.69 -6.53
C ALA A 38 14.31 -9.59 -6.97
N THR A 39 13.04 -9.93 -7.22
CA THR A 39 12.02 -9.03 -7.80
C THR A 39 10.72 -9.09 -7.02
N ILE A 40 9.85 -8.10 -7.23
CA ILE A 40 8.51 -8.05 -6.61
C ILE A 40 7.71 -9.29 -7.03
N ARG A 41 7.79 -9.65 -8.32
CA ARG A 41 7.08 -10.82 -8.86
C ARG A 41 7.57 -12.13 -8.26
N GLU A 42 8.89 -12.29 -8.11
CA GLU A 42 9.45 -13.47 -7.43
C GLU A 42 8.99 -13.54 -5.98
N HIS A 43 8.94 -12.40 -5.27
CA HIS A 43 8.46 -12.36 -3.88
C HIS A 43 6.99 -12.82 -3.79
N LEU A 44 6.12 -12.28 -4.64
CA LEU A 44 4.73 -12.69 -4.75
C LEU A 44 4.57 -14.18 -5.10
N ALA A 45 5.42 -14.73 -5.97
CA ALA A 45 5.36 -16.13 -6.36
C ALA A 45 5.63 -17.10 -5.19
N THR A 46 6.28 -16.62 -4.11
CA THR A 46 6.49 -17.40 -2.90
C THR A 46 5.29 -17.42 -1.95
N ALA A 47 4.26 -16.61 -2.19
CA ALA A 47 3.09 -16.51 -1.33
C ALA A 47 2.25 -17.80 -1.37
N ARG A 48 1.78 -18.25 -0.21
CA ARG A 48 0.84 -19.38 -0.08
C ARG A 48 -0.27 -19.02 0.90
N ALA A 49 -1.51 -19.29 0.52
CA ALA A 49 -2.66 -19.12 1.41
C ALA A 49 -2.53 -20.02 2.64
N THR A 50 -2.78 -19.46 3.82
CA THR A 50 -2.77 -20.18 5.11
C THR A 50 -4.14 -20.16 5.79
N GLY A 51 -5.15 -19.61 5.13
CA GLY A 51 -6.52 -19.52 5.65
C GLY A 51 -7.45 -18.95 4.59
N GLU A 52 -8.74 -18.92 4.93
CA GLU A 52 -9.79 -18.45 4.03
C GLU A 52 -9.72 -16.92 3.86
N PRO A 53 -9.76 -16.40 2.62
CA PRO A 53 -9.77 -14.96 2.38
C PRO A 53 -11.08 -14.33 2.87
N GLY A 54 -11.01 -13.09 3.33
CA GLY A 54 -12.16 -12.30 3.79
C GLY A 54 -12.49 -12.47 5.28
N ILE A 55 -11.92 -13.47 5.96
CA ILE A 55 -12.21 -13.75 7.38
C ILE A 55 -11.46 -12.83 8.34
N ALA A 56 -10.20 -12.52 8.05
CA ALA A 56 -9.36 -11.73 8.94
C ALA A 56 -8.66 -10.60 8.20
N PHE A 57 -8.61 -9.43 8.82
CA PHE A 57 -7.84 -8.29 8.31
C PHE A 57 -6.35 -8.48 8.57
N ARG A 58 -5.55 -8.27 7.52
CA ARG A 58 -4.10 -8.20 7.61
C ARG A 58 -3.58 -7.15 6.64
N TYR A 59 -2.95 -6.11 7.17
CA TYR A 59 -2.31 -5.07 6.37
C TYR A 59 -0.96 -5.58 5.86
N GLU A 60 -0.86 -5.79 4.55
CA GLU A 60 0.24 -6.53 3.96
C GLU A 60 0.52 -6.05 2.53
N ASN A 61 1.79 -5.73 2.26
CA ASN A 61 2.25 -5.16 0.99
C ASN A 61 1.90 -6.03 -0.23
N GLY A 62 2.03 -7.36 -0.08
CA GLY A 62 1.80 -8.31 -1.17
C GLY A 62 0.40 -8.21 -1.80
N ASN A 63 -0.62 -7.78 -1.04
CA ASN A 63 -1.95 -7.56 -1.59
C ASN A 63 -2.00 -6.40 -2.60
N VAL A 64 -1.30 -5.30 -2.33
CA VAL A 64 -1.26 -4.14 -3.24
C VAL A 64 -0.40 -4.46 -4.45
N GLU A 65 0.72 -5.17 -4.24
CA GLU A 65 1.58 -5.61 -5.34
C GLU A 65 0.89 -6.60 -6.27
N ALA A 66 0.12 -7.54 -5.72
CA ALA A 66 -0.68 -8.46 -6.51
C ALA A 66 -1.76 -7.72 -7.32
N LEU A 67 -2.42 -6.71 -6.73
CA LEU A 67 -3.38 -5.86 -7.44
C LEU A 67 -2.70 -5.09 -8.58
N ALA A 68 -1.53 -4.50 -8.34
CA ALA A 68 -0.77 -3.80 -9.36
C ALA A 68 -0.34 -4.73 -10.51
N GLU A 69 0.07 -5.96 -10.20
CA GLU A 69 0.40 -6.97 -11.21
C GLU A 69 -0.82 -7.38 -12.04
N VAL A 70 -2.00 -7.52 -11.43
CA VAL A 70 -3.25 -7.76 -12.17
C VAL A 70 -3.55 -6.58 -13.09
N LEU A 71 -3.46 -5.34 -12.61
CA LEU A 71 -3.69 -4.14 -13.42
C LEU A 71 -2.74 -4.11 -14.63
N ARG A 72 -1.43 -4.28 -14.41
CA ARG A 72 -0.43 -4.31 -15.49
C ARG A 72 -0.74 -5.37 -16.54
N ARG A 73 -1.18 -6.56 -16.13
CA ARG A 73 -1.54 -7.65 -17.05
C ARG A 73 -2.82 -7.37 -17.84
N VAL A 74 -3.82 -6.78 -17.20
CA VAL A 74 -5.12 -6.50 -17.83
C VAL A 74 -5.03 -5.31 -18.78
N THR A 75 -4.26 -4.27 -18.43
CA THR A 75 -4.14 -3.06 -19.24
C THR A 75 -3.02 -3.14 -20.28
N GLY A 76 -2.00 -3.99 -20.04
CA GLY A 76 -0.79 -4.02 -20.86
C GLY A 76 0.12 -2.81 -20.67
N THR A 77 -0.12 -1.99 -19.65
CA THR A 77 0.65 -0.77 -19.32
C THR A 77 1.38 -0.92 -18.00
N THR A 78 2.36 -0.07 -17.73
CA THR A 78 3.00 -0.02 -16.40
C THR A 78 2.07 0.61 -15.36
N THR A 79 2.39 0.47 -14.07
CA THR A 79 1.61 1.10 -13.01
C THR A 79 1.72 2.63 -13.06
N SER A 80 2.91 3.15 -13.36
CA SER A 80 3.15 4.59 -13.51
C SER A 80 2.35 5.18 -14.68
N ASP A 81 2.32 4.48 -15.83
CA ASP A 81 1.61 4.95 -17.02
C ASP A 81 0.10 4.96 -16.78
N LEU A 82 -0.42 3.90 -16.16
CA LEU A 82 -1.83 3.81 -15.83
C LEU A 82 -2.26 4.92 -14.86
N LEU A 83 -1.49 5.15 -13.80
CA LEU A 83 -1.75 6.23 -12.85
C LEU A 83 -1.66 7.61 -13.51
N SER A 84 -0.65 7.81 -14.36
CA SER A 84 -0.44 9.06 -15.08
C SER A 84 -1.60 9.38 -16.01
N GLU A 85 -2.00 8.40 -16.84
CA GLU A 85 -3.07 8.55 -17.81
C GLU A 85 -4.43 8.75 -17.13
N MET A 86 -4.75 7.94 -16.12
CA MET A 86 -6.08 7.93 -15.52
C MET A 86 -6.29 9.05 -14.51
N ILE A 87 -5.24 9.46 -13.78
CA ILE A 87 -5.37 10.34 -12.62
C ILE A 87 -4.36 11.49 -12.69
N TRP A 88 -3.06 11.22 -12.63
CA TRP A 88 -2.04 12.24 -12.33
C TRP A 88 -2.04 13.42 -13.32
N SER A 89 -2.09 13.12 -14.62
CA SER A 89 -2.16 14.14 -15.69
C SER A 89 -3.47 14.94 -15.71
N ARG A 90 -4.49 14.48 -14.98
CA ARG A 90 -5.84 15.05 -14.99
C ARG A 90 -6.18 15.84 -13.73
N ILE A 91 -5.36 15.72 -12.68
CA ILE A 91 -5.59 16.42 -11.41
C ILE A 91 -4.92 17.79 -11.32
N GLY A 92 -4.24 18.23 -12.39
CA GLY A 92 -3.49 19.48 -12.42
C GLY A 92 -2.30 19.45 -11.47
N ALA A 93 -1.64 18.29 -11.36
CA ALA A 93 -0.39 18.16 -10.61
C ALA A 93 0.66 19.14 -11.18
N GLU A 94 1.41 19.78 -10.28
CA GLU A 94 2.49 20.71 -10.62
C GLU A 94 3.75 19.96 -11.05
N GLU A 95 4.02 18.80 -10.45
CA GLU A 95 5.21 18.01 -10.69
C GLU A 95 4.89 16.57 -11.10
N ASP A 96 5.84 15.94 -11.79
CA ASP A 96 5.82 14.50 -12.01
C ASP A 96 5.93 13.75 -10.68
N ALA A 97 5.21 12.64 -10.57
CA ALA A 97 5.37 11.69 -9.49
C ALA A 97 6.25 10.51 -9.92
N TYR A 98 6.85 9.85 -8.94
CA TYR A 98 7.82 8.79 -9.17
C TYR A 98 7.48 7.54 -8.39
N TYR A 99 7.83 6.38 -8.95
CA TYR A 99 7.83 5.10 -8.26
C TYR A 99 9.26 4.58 -8.10
N LEU A 100 9.56 4.00 -6.93
CA LEU A 100 10.67 3.06 -6.81
C LEU A 100 10.40 1.84 -7.69
N LEU A 101 11.45 1.37 -8.35
CA LEU A 101 11.42 0.20 -9.22
C LEU A 101 12.21 -0.94 -8.59
N ASP A 102 11.79 -2.17 -8.82
CA ASP A 102 12.65 -3.33 -8.61
C ASP A 102 13.69 -3.47 -9.74
N SER A 103 14.55 -4.50 -9.66
CA SER A 103 15.61 -4.71 -10.65
C SER A 103 15.13 -5.05 -12.06
N GLU A 104 13.85 -5.38 -12.25
CA GLU A 104 13.24 -5.63 -13.56
C GLU A 104 12.37 -4.46 -14.04
N GLY A 105 12.36 -3.35 -13.30
CA GLY A 105 11.59 -2.15 -13.64
C GLY A 105 10.12 -2.21 -13.22
N ALA A 106 9.71 -3.16 -12.38
CA ALA A 106 8.35 -3.17 -11.84
C ALA A 106 8.22 -2.15 -10.71
N GLU A 107 7.16 -1.33 -10.72
CA GLU A 107 6.89 -0.34 -9.69
C GLU A 107 6.48 -0.98 -8.36
N ALA A 108 7.08 -0.49 -7.28
CA ALA A 108 6.71 -0.79 -5.91
C ALA A 108 5.38 -0.10 -5.53
N ALA A 109 4.27 -0.68 -5.95
CA ALA A 109 2.94 -0.08 -5.83
C ALA A 109 2.48 0.10 -4.37
N CYS A 110 2.97 -0.72 -3.43
CA CYS A 110 2.50 -0.66 -2.04
C CYS A 110 3.07 0.51 -1.23
N GLY A 111 4.17 1.14 -1.68
CA GLY A 111 4.85 2.17 -0.88
C GLY A 111 6.02 2.90 -1.55
N GLY A 112 6.31 2.65 -2.83
CA GLY A 112 7.39 3.31 -3.55
C GLY A 112 7.01 4.64 -4.20
N PHE A 113 5.78 5.14 -3.98
CA PHE A 113 5.28 6.36 -4.61
C PHE A 113 5.82 7.62 -3.93
N SER A 114 6.27 8.58 -4.73
CA SER A 114 6.76 9.88 -4.27
C SER A 114 6.14 11.01 -5.09
N ALA A 115 5.65 12.04 -4.41
CA ALA A 115 5.06 13.24 -5.02
C ALA A 115 5.17 14.43 -4.06
N THR A 116 4.93 15.64 -4.56
CA THR A 116 4.88 16.83 -3.70
C THR A 116 3.66 16.79 -2.78
N ALA A 117 3.77 17.45 -1.62
CA ALA A 117 2.63 17.56 -0.70
C ALA A 117 1.44 18.29 -1.33
N ARG A 118 1.68 19.29 -2.20
CA ARG A 118 0.61 20.01 -2.89
C ARG A 118 -0.12 19.11 -3.88
N ASP A 119 0.58 18.26 -4.62
CA ASP A 119 -0.05 17.37 -5.59
C ASP A 119 -0.79 16.20 -4.92
N LEU A 120 -0.27 15.71 -3.78
CA LEU A 120 -1.04 14.79 -2.94
C LEU A 120 -2.32 15.44 -2.39
N ALA A 121 -2.29 16.73 -2.05
CA ALA A 121 -3.50 17.45 -1.63
C ALA A 121 -4.53 17.58 -2.77
N ARG A 122 -4.08 17.75 -4.03
CA ARG A 122 -4.97 17.72 -5.20
C ARG A 122 -5.65 16.37 -5.38
N LEU A 123 -4.93 15.27 -5.18
CA LEU A 123 -5.50 13.92 -5.19
C LEU A 123 -6.56 13.76 -4.10
N GLY A 124 -6.26 14.19 -2.87
CA GLY A 124 -7.21 14.16 -1.75
C GLY A 124 -8.46 15.02 -2.01
N GLU A 125 -8.28 16.22 -2.56
CA GLU A 125 -9.38 17.12 -2.92
C GLU A 125 -10.27 16.54 -4.03
N MET A 126 -9.68 15.86 -5.02
CA MET A 126 -10.42 15.15 -6.07
C MET A 126 -11.33 14.06 -5.49
N ILE A 127 -10.83 13.25 -4.55
CA ILE A 127 -11.65 12.25 -3.85
C ILE A 127 -12.73 12.93 -2.98
N ARG A 128 -12.37 13.98 -2.22
CA ARG A 128 -13.32 14.73 -1.38
C ARG A 128 -14.46 15.36 -2.18
N ARG A 129 -14.22 15.70 -3.44
CA ARG A 129 -15.20 16.24 -4.39
C ARG A 129 -15.95 15.16 -5.18
N GLY A 130 -16.01 13.92 -4.67
CA GLY A 130 -16.75 12.84 -5.34
C GLY A 130 -16.08 12.39 -6.64
N GLY A 131 -14.75 12.49 -6.73
CA GLY A 131 -13.99 12.01 -7.88
C GLY A 131 -13.80 13.04 -9.01
N ALA A 132 -14.14 14.32 -8.78
CA ALA A 132 -14.18 15.35 -9.80
C ALA A 132 -13.28 16.56 -9.49
N ILE A 133 -12.83 17.24 -10.55
CA ILE A 133 -12.15 18.53 -10.50
C ILE A 133 -12.85 19.49 -11.45
N GLY A 134 -13.43 20.56 -10.91
CA GLY A 134 -14.35 21.41 -11.66
C GLY A 134 -15.50 20.56 -12.20
N ASP A 135 -15.75 20.66 -13.50
CA ASP A 135 -16.81 19.91 -14.20
C ASP A 135 -16.33 18.55 -14.75
N ARG A 136 -15.07 18.16 -14.50
CA ARG A 136 -14.48 16.94 -15.04
C ARG A 136 -14.47 15.83 -14.01
N GLN A 137 -15.16 14.71 -14.34
CA GLN A 137 -15.06 13.47 -13.58
C GLN A 137 -13.73 12.75 -13.89
N ILE A 138 -12.92 12.50 -12.87
CA ILE A 138 -11.62 11.80 -12.99
C ILE A 138 -11.78 10.33 -12.62
N VAL A 139 -12.30 10.08 -11.42
CA VAL A 139 -12.63 8.74 -10.90
C VAL A 139 -14.14 8.65 -10.76
N PRO A 140 -14.81 7.51 -11.05
CA PRO A 140 -16.26 7.40 -10.90
C PRO A 140 -16.74 7.85 -9.51
N GLU A 141 -17.82 8.61 -9.46
CA GLU A 141 -18.38 9.14 -8.20
C GLU A 141 -18.63 8.03 -7.18
N ALA A 142 -19.16 6.88 -7.62
CA ALA A 142 -19.39 5.74 -6.74
C ALA A 142 -18.12 5.26 -6.01
N VAL A 143 -16.95 5.31 -6.66
CA VAL A 143 -15.67 4.92 -6.03
C VAL A 143 -15.27 5.96 -4.98
N ALA A 144 -15.29 7.25 -5.32
CA ALA A 144 -14.93 8.31 -4.39
C ALA A 144 -15.90 8.39 -3.19
N SER A 145 -17.19 8.28 -3.45
CA SER A 145 -18.24 8.28 -2.43
C SER A 145 -18.17 7.06 -1.53
N THR A 146 -17.79 5.88 -2.05
CA THR A 146 -17.55 4.70 -1.22
C THR A 146 -16.45 4.98 -0.20
N ILE A 147 -15.32 5.58 -0.63
CA ILE A 147 -14.20 5.96 0.25
C ILE A 147 -14.62 6.98 1.31
N ALA A 148 -15.43 7.98 0.95
CA ALA A 148 -15.75 9.11 1.80
C ALA A 148 -16.99 8.93 2.70
N SER A 149 -17.95 8.06 2.34
CA SER A 149 -19.29 8.04 2.95
C SER A 149 -19.49 6.96 4.01
N GLY A 150 -18.45 6.19 4.34
CA GLY A 150 -18.47 5.17 5.38
C GLY A 150 -18.02 3.80 4.90
N VAL A 151 -18.08 2.82 5.80
CA VAL A 151 -17.52 1.48 5.57
C VAL A 151 -18.64 0.54 5.16
N PRO A 152 -18.61 -0.06 3.96
CA PRO A 152 -19.62 -1.04 3.55
C PRO A 152 -19.59 -2.31 4.41
N ASP A 153 -20.67 -3.08 4.38
CA ASP A 153 -20.72 -4.36 5.07
C ASP A 153 -19.70 -5.36 4.51
N GLY A 154 -19.18 -6.21 5.39
CA GLY A 154 -18.13 -7.17 5.05
C GLY A 154 -16.71 -6.59 5.06
N TYR A 155 -16.53 -5.27 5.13
CA TYR A 155 -15.19 -4.69 5.30
C TYR A 155 -14.71 -4.71 6.75
N PRO A 156 -13.37 -4.79 6.97
CA PRO A 156 -12.75 -4.72 8.28
C PRO A 156 -13.18 -3.49 9.10
N ARG A 157 -13.70 -3.77 10.29
CA ARG A 157 -14.01 -2.78 11.33
C ARG A 157 -13.24 -3.13 12.60
N ARG A 158 -13.03 -2.14 13.46
CA ARG A 158 -12.31 -2.30 14.74
C ARG A 158 -10.90 -2.87 14.52
N VAL A 159 -10.16 -2.27 13.61
CA VAL A 159 -8.77 -2.60 13.32
C VAL A 159 -7.83 -1.54 13.89
N ARG A 160 -6.54 -1.85 13.90
CA ARG A 160 -5.46 -0.96 14.36
C ARG A 160 -4.53 -0.63 13.21
N PHE A 161 -3.81 0.47 13.33
CA PHE A 161 -2.64 0.66 12.48
C PHE A 161 -1.65 -0.48 12.68
N PRO A 162 -0.90 -0.88 11.63
CA PRO A 162 0.04 -1.98 11.73
C PRO A 162 1.20 -1.72 12.70
N ALA A 163 1.46 -0.46 13.05
CA ALA A 163 2.49 -0.04 14.00
C ALA A 163 1.93 0.35 15.38
N ALA A 164 0.61 0.20 15.60
CA ALA A 164 0.01 0.49 16.89
C ALA A 164 0.45 -0.54 17.93
N PRO A 165 0.67 -0.14 19.20
CA PRO A 165 1.01 -1.09 20.25
C PRO A 165 -0.20 -1.99 20.57
N PRO A 166 0.02 -3.20 21.14
CA PRO A 166 -1.05 -4.18 21.38
C PRO A 166 -2.24 -3.65 22.20
N GLU A 167 -1.98 -2.75 23.14
CA GLU A 167 -2.95 -2.12 24.04
C GLU A 167 -3.78 -1.01 23.39
N ALA A 168 -3.37 -0.50 22.21
CA ALA A 168 -4.12 0.56 21.55
C ALA A 168 -5.56 0.10 21.25
N PRO A 169 -6.56 0.98 21.36
CA PRO A 169 -7.93 0.62 21.03
C PRO A 169 -8.04 0.41 19.51
N ALA A 170 -8.77 -0.63 19.11
CA ALA A 170 -9.01 -0.93 17.71
C ALA A 170 -10.26 -0.17 17.24
N THR A 171 -10.05 1.10 16.85
CA THR A 171 -11.12 2.05 16.52
C THR A 171 -11.31 2.31 15.03
N LEU A 172 -10.35 1.88 14.21
CA LEU A 172 -10.35 2.18 12.77
C LEU A 172 -11.15 1.15 11.99
N SER A 173 -11.50 1.51 10.77
CA SER A 173 -11.93 0.57 9.73
C SER A 173 -10.98 0.67 8.53
N TYR A 174 -11.03 -0.30 7.62
CA TYR A 174 -10.20 -0.29 6.42
C TYR A 174 -10.94 -0.88 5.22
N HIS A 175 -10.99 -0.15 4.11
CA HIS A 175 -11.53 -0.66 2.84
C HIS A 175 -10.87 0.05 1.66
N ASP A 176 -10.81 -0.63 0.51
CA ASP A 176 -10.35 -0.06 -0.77
C ASP A 176 -9.02 0.72 -0.70
N LEU A 177 -8.12 0.25 0.16
CA LEU A 177 -6.80 0.84 0.47
C LEU A 177 -6.79 2.11 1.35
N TRP A 178 -7.94 2.49 1.92
CA TRP A 178 -8.11 3.63 2.81
C TRP A 178 -8.38 3.22 4.26
N TRP A 179 -7.78 3.96 5.20
CA TRP A 179 -8.09 3.93 6.62
C TRP A 179 -9.25 4.88 6.90
N ILE A 180 -10.23 4.40 7.66
CA ILE A 180 -11.39 5.20 8.09
C ILE A 180 -11.32 5.36 9.61
N PRO A 181 -11.05 6.57 10.13
CA PRO A 181 -11.00 6.84 11.57
C PRO A 181 -12.32 6.65 12.30
N ASN A 182 -13.45 6.62 11.57
CA ASN A 182 -14.81 6.59 12.11
C ASN A 182 -15.09 7.81 13.03
N ASP A 183 -14.57 8.98 12.66
CA ASP A 183 -14.85 10.23 13.36
C ASP A 183 -16.17 10.87 12.87
N PRO A 184 -16.74 11.85 13.62
CA PRO A 184 -17.98 12.52 13.23
C PRO A 184 -17.88 13.37 11.95
N TYR A 185 -16.68 13.56 11.40
CA TYR A 185 -16.44 14.40 10.22
C TYR A 185 -16.40 13.57 8.94
N GLY A 186 -16.48 12.24 9.03
CA GLY A 186 -16.38 11.37 7.87
C GLY A 186 -14.97 11.34 7.26
N SER A 187 -13.93 11.53 8.09
CA SER A 187 -12.56 11.54 7.59
C SER A 187 -12.17 10.18 6.98
N PHE A 188 -11.24 10.23 6.03
CA PHE A 188 -10.58 9.07 5.44
C PHE A 188 -9.09 9.40 5.22
N MET A 189 -8.23 8.40 5.22
CA MET A 189 -6.78 8.60 5.15
C MET A 189 -6.06 7.45 4.46
N ALA A 190 -5.06 7.78 3.63
CA ALA A 190 -4.00 6.86 3.23
C ALA A 190 -2.77 7.16 4.11
N SER A 191 -2.16 6.13 4.69
CA SER A 191 -1.02 6.28 5.61
C SER A 191 0.05 5.25 5.31
N ALA A 192 1.29 5.71 5.32
CA ALA A 192 2.50 4.89 5.22
C ALA A 192 3.34 5.08 6.48
N SER A 193 4.07 4.05 6.90
CA SER A 193 5.09 4.20 7.94
C SER A 193 6.24 5.03 7.38
N THR A 194 6.58 6.13 8.04
CA THR A 194 7.89 6.77 7.83
C THR A 194 8.96 5.79 8.27
N ALA A 195 10.01 5.61 7.46
CA ALA A 195 11.14 4.75 7.82
C ALA A 195 11.84 5.32 9.06
N SER A 196 11.45 4.89 10.26
CA SER A 196 12.25 5.12 11.46
C SER A 196 13.40 4.12 11.43
N ALA A 197 14.59 4.58 11.06
CA ALA A 197 15.82 3.81 11.28
C ALA A 197 16.07 3.71 12.78
N SER A 198 15.71 2.57 13.40
CA SER A 198 16.17 2.24 14.74
C SER A 198 17.54 1.57 14.63
N SER A 199 18.61 2.30 14.91
CA SER A 199 19.90 1.69 15.21
C SER A 199 19.81 1.09 16.62
N SER A 200 19.95 -0.23 16.74
CA SER A 200 20.25 -0.83 18.04
C SER A 200 21.69 -0.50 18.42
N PRO A 201 21.98 -0.11 19.67
CA PRO A 201 23.36 0.00 20.13
C PRO A 201 24.01 -1.41 20.09
N PRO A 202 25.32 -1.53 19.79
CA PRO A 202 26.00 -2.81 19.85
C PRO A 202 25.90 -3.41 21.26
N PRO A 203 25.87 -4.75 21.39
CA PRO A 203 25.82 -5.39 22.69
C PRO A 203 27.02 -4.95 23.53
N SER A 204 26.76 -4.48 24.74
CA SER A 204 27.80 -4.24 25.75
C SER A 204 28.48 -5.57 26.05
N THR A 205 29.68 -5.76 25.54
CA THR A 205 30.59 -6.81 26.00
C THR A 205 31.04 -6.43 27.41
N TRP A 206 30.72 -7.29 28.38
CA TRP A 206 31.43 -7.37 29.66
C TRP A 206 32.83 -7.94 29.44
#